data_AF-A0A962UWE4-F1
#
_entry.id   AF-A0A962UWE4-F1
#
_cell.length_a   1.000
_cell.length_b   1.000
_cell.length_c   1.000
_cell.angle_alpha   90.00
_cell.angle_beta   90.00
_cell.angle_gamma   90.00
#
_symmetry.space_group_name_H-M   'P 1'
#
loop_
_entity.id
_entity.type
_entity.pdbx_description
1 polymer ?
#
loop_
_entity_poly.entity_id
_entity_poly.type
_entity_poly.pdbx_seq_one_letter_code
_entity_poly.pdbx_strand_id
1 'polypeptide(L)' 'GITAVAAAGISDWTRALRIALARRDGPIVPLETQTIAPERYILERHLCIDTTAAGGNASLLAASE' A
#
# COMPACT_ATOMS: atom_id res chain seq x y z
N GLY A 1 14.62 2.38 1.88
CA GLY A 1 14.53 1.64 0.60
C GLY A 1 13.61 2.39 -0.34
N ILE A 2 13.52 1.96 -1.60
CA ILE A 2 12.56 2.51 -2.58
C ILE A 2 11.27 1.69 -2.47
N THR A 3 10.13 2.35 -2.34
CA THR A 3 8.82 1.69 -2.16
C THR A 3 7.98 1.69 -3.45
N ALA A 4 8.22 2.62 -4.37
CA ALA A 4 7.58 2.67 -5.69
C ALA A 4 8.43 3.51 -6.66
N VAL A 5 8.26 3.28 -7.96
CA VAL A 5 8.80 4.12 -9.05
C VAL A 5 7.67 4.50 -9.98
N ALA A 6 7.53 5.80 -10.26
CA ALA A 6 6.55 6.33 -11.21
C ALA A 6 7.25 6.75 -12.51
N ALA A 7 6.73 6.28 -13.64
CA ALA A 7 7.31 6.53 -14.95
C ALA A 7 6.23 6.45 -16.03
N ALA A 8 5.72 7.61 -16.46
CA ALA A 8 4.79 7.72 -17.57
C ALA A 8 5.51 8.33 -18.79
N GLY A 9 5.27 7.77 -19.97
CA GLY A 9 5.87 8.26 -21.22
C GLY A 9 5.42 7.43 -22.42
N ILE A 10 5.51 8.02 -23.61
CA ILE A 10 4.93 7.48 -24.86
C ILE A 10 5.83 6.39 -25.48
N SER A 11 7.11 6.35 -25.12
CA SER A 11 8.08 5.39 -25.65
C SER A 11 8.33 4.19 -24.73
N ASP A 12 8.93 3.15 -25.30
CA ASP A 12 9.19 1.84 -24.68
C ASP A 12 10.19 1.82 -23.51
N TRP A 13 10.76 2.96 -23.11
CA TRP A 13 11.80 3.01 -22.08
C TRP A 13 11.34 2.48 -20.72
N THR A 14 10.04 2.54 -20.43
CA THR A 14 9.44 1.96 -19.22
C THR A 14 9.64 0.44 -19.14
N ARG A 15 9.79 -0.25 -20.29
CA ARG A 15 10.17 -1.67 -20.35
C ARG A 15 11.60 -1.90 -19.89
N ALA A 16 12.55 -1.06 -20.33
CA ALA A 16 13.93 -1.13 -19.88
C ALA A 16 14.03 -0.86 -18.37
N LEU A 17 13.27 0.12 -17.88
CA LEU A 17 13.17 0.43 -16.45
C LEU A 17 12.59 -0.75 -15.66
N ARG A 18 11.52 -1.40 -16.15
CA ARG A 18 10.94 -2.60 -15.52
C ARG A 18 11.96 -3.72 -15.36
N ILE A 19 12.75 -3.98 -16.40
CA ILE A 19 13.81 -5.01 -16.38
C ILE A 19 14.90 -4.65 -15.37
N ALA A 20 15.32 -3.38 -15.32
CA ALA A 20 16.32 -2.92 -14.36
C ALA A 20 15.83 -3.06 -12.91
N LEU A 21 14.58 -2.67 -12.62
CA LEU A 21 13.98 -2.81 -11.29
C LEU A 21 13.86 -4.28 -10.87
N ALA A 22 13.54 -5.18 -11.79
CA ALA A 22 13.45 -6.62 -11.51
C ALA A 22 14.80 -7.29 -11.20
N ARG A 23 15.93 -6.67 -11.60
CA ARG A 23 17.28 -7.17 -11.33
C ARG A 23 17.87 -6.66 -10.02
N ARG A 24 17.21 -5.71 -9.36
CA ARG A 24 17.67 -5.12 -8.11
C ARG A 24 17.49 -6.12 -6.96
N ASP A 25 18.45 -6.14 -6.04
CA ASP A 25 18.31 -6.89 -4.80
C ASP A 25 17.26 -6.30 -3.85
N GLY A 26 16.58 -7.18 -3.11
CA GLY A 26 15.58 -6.82 -2.10
C GLY A 26 14.14 -6.86 -2.61
N PRO A 27 13.21 -6.13 -1.96
CA PRO A 27 11.79 -6.20 -2.30
C PRO A 27 11.49 -5.74 -3.73
N ILE A 28 10.50 -6.38 -4.35
CA ILE A 28 9.95 -5.96 -5.63
C ILE A 28 9.35 -4.56 -5.48
N VAL A 29 9.78 -3.65 -6.34
CA VAL A 29 9.30 -2.27 -6.35
C VAL A 29 8.25 -2.11 -7.45
N PRO A 30 7.02 -1.65 -7.15
CA PRO A 30 6.02 -1.34 -8.15
C PRO A 30 6.50 -0.25 -9.11
N LEU A 31 6.24 -0.47 -10.40
CA LEU A 31 6.47 0.49 -11.47
C LEU A 31 5.12 0.99 -11.97
N GLU A 32 4.77 2.22 -11.62
CA GLU A 32 3.48 2.81 -11.98
C GLU A 32 3.61 3.67 -13.25
N THR A 33 2.84 3.31 -14.27
CA THR A 33 2.97 3.89 -15.62
C THR A 33 1.80 4.79 -16.02
N GLN A 34 0.74 4.82 -15.20
CA GLN A 34 -0.38 5.73 -15.41
C GLN A 34 0.03 7.17 -15.13
N THR A 35 -0.36 8.11 -16.00
CA THR A 35 -0.10 9.55 -15.82
C THR A 35 -0.79 10.10 -14.57
N ILE A 36 -1.96 9.56 -14.22
CA ILE A 36 -2.76 9.96 -13.07
C ILE A 36 -3.23 8.69 -12.37
N ALA A 37 -2.63 8.40 -11.20
CA ALA A 37 -3.00 7.28 -10.34
C ALA A 37 -2.66 7.59 -8.87
N PRO A 38 -3.27 8.63 -8.26
CA PRO A 38 -2.96 9.06 -6.89
C PRO A 38 -3.09 7.93 -5.85
N GLU A 39 -4.00 6.99 -6.05
CA GLU A 39 -4.21 5.81 -5.21
C GLU A 39 -2.98 4.91 -5.10
N ARG A 40 -2.09 4.94 -6.10
CA ARG A 40 -0.85 4.14 -6.11
C ARG A 40 0.26 4.71 -5.23
N TYR A 41 0.07 5.92 -4.70
CA TYR A 41 1.03 6.61 -3.82
C TYR A 41 0.59 6.65 -2.36
N ILE A 42 -0.41 5.83 -1.99
CA ILE A 42 -0.93 5.73 -0.64
C ILE A 42 -0.36 4.47 0.03
N LEU A 43 -0.01 4.58 1.31
CA LEU A 43 0.33 3.44 2.14
C LEU A 43 -0.91 3.00 2.93
N GLU A 44 -1.50 1.89 2.51
CA GLU A 44 -2.60 1.28 3.22
C GLU A 44 -2.12 0.56 4.49
N ARG A 45 -2.84 0.73 5.59
CA ARG A 45 -2.60 0.02 6.85
C ARG A 45 -3.93 -0.47 7.40
N HIS A 46 -4.01 -1.76 7.65
CA HIS A 46 -5.16 -2.37 8.32
C HIS A 46 -4.87 -2.51 9.81
N LEU A 47 -5.79 -2.06 10.64
CA LEU A 47 -5.76 -2.21 12.08
C LEU A 47 -7.06 -2.87 12.53
N CYS A 48 -6.94 -4.04 13.12
CA CYS A 48 -8.06 -4.74 13.75
C CYS A 48 -7.85 -4.70 15.26
N ILE A 49 -8.81 -4.12 15.98
CA ILE A 49 -8.77 -4.00 17.44
C ILE A 49 -9.88 -4.87 18.00
N ASP A 50 -9.51 -5.83 18.85
CA ASP A 50 -10.46 -6.57 19.67
C ASP A 50 -10.90 -5.69 20.85
N THR A 51 -12.02 -4.98 20.67
CA THR A 51 -12.61 -4.14 21.72
C THR A 51 -13.29 -4.95 22.84
N THR A 52 -13.36 -6.27 22.71
CA THR A 52 -13.95 -7.19 23.71
C THR A 52 -12.92 -7.89 24.58
N ALA A 53 -11.61 -7.69 24.31
CA ALA A 53 -10.51 -8.33 25.03
C ALA A 53 -10.50 -8.04 26.56
N ALA A 54 -11.14 -6.97 27.02
CA ALA A 54 -11.28 -6.64 28.44
C ALA A 54 -12.37 -7.45 29.17
N GLY A 55 -13.06 -8.39 28.49
CA GLY A 55 -14.03 -9.31 29.11
C GLY A 55 -15.50 -8.89 29.00
N GLY A 56 -15.81 -7.86 28.23
CA GLY A 56 -17.18 -7.43 27.93
C GLY A 56 -17.19 -6.20 27.03
N ASN A 57 -18.18 -6.07 26.14
CA ASN A 57 -18.30 -4.88 25.30
C ASN A 57 -18.77 -3.71 26.18
N ALA A 58 -17.86 -2.81 26.54
CA ALA A 58 -18.14 -1.65 27.38
C ALA A 58 -19.30 -0.80 26.84
N SER A 59 -19.48 -0.72 25.52
CA SER A 59 -20.61 -0.03 24.90
C SER A 59 -21.95 -0.74 25.13
N LEU A 60 -21.97 -2.07 25.23
CA LEU A 60 -23.18 -2.82 25.60
C LEU A 60 -23.50 -2.68 27.08
N LEU A 61 -22.48 -2.67 27.95
CA LEU A 61 -22.67 -2.47 29.39
C LEU A 61 -23.21 -1.07 29.71
N ALA A 62 -22.70 -0.03 29.05
CA ALA A 62 -23.18 1.35 29.23
C ALA A 62 -24.60 1.61 28.68
N ALA A 63 -25.09 0.77 27.76
CA ALA A 63 -26.46 0.86 27.24
C ALA A 63 -27.49 0.08 28.08
N SER A 64 -27.03 -0.67 29.09
CA SER A 64 -27.86 -1.49 29.98
C SER A 64 -28.08 -0.85 31.35
N GLU A 65 -27.44 0.30 31.61
CA GLU A 65 -27.64 1.18 32.77
C GLU A 65 -28.63 2.31 32.39
#